data_AF-A0A6F8ZG17-F1
#
_entry.id   AF-A0A6F8ZG17-F1
#
_cell.length_a   1.000
_cell.length_b   1.000
_cell.length_c   1.000
_cell.angle_alpha   90.00
_cell.angle_beta   90.00
_cell.angle_gamma   90.00
#
_symmetry.space_group_name_H-M   'P 1'
#
loop_
_entity.id
_entity.type
_entity.pdbx_description
1 polymer ?
#
loop_
_entity_poly.entity_id
_entity_poly.type
_entity_poly.pdbx_seq_one_letter_code
_entity_poly.pdbx_strand_id
1 'polypeptide(L)'
;MTSSPLSPWWGGVFSGLLFALHGALFLALKTGEPLASRALGAGRRLAPLTVLAGAVYALMGYLVVPVLHRLGPDPGSIPILAALSLLGVWALARQERPGWAFAANGLTIVLSTLTIFVLLYPRVMVSSLNPARSLTITNAASNPYSLKVMSIVAVVLVPLVLAYQAWTYWMFRRRVRPDELHY
;
A
#
# COMPACT_ATOMS: atom_id res chain seq x y z
N MET A 1 -8.56 14.58 -26.13
CA MET A 1 -8.74 13.86 -24.85
C MET A 1 -8.92 12.38 -25.15
N THR A 2 -7.85 11.69 -25.56
CA THR A 2 -7.87 10.23 -25.63
C THR A 2 -7.68 9.71 -24.21
N SER A 3 -8.54 8.80 -23.76
CA SER A 3 -8.40 8.16 -22.45
C SER A 3 -7.05 7.44 -22.43
N SER A 4 -6.07 8.04 -21.74
CA SER A 4 -4.78 7.40 -21.56
C SER A 4 -5.01 6.03 -20.91
N PRO A 5 -4.32 4.96 -21.35
CA PRO A 5 -4.49 3.61 -20.79
C PRO A 5 -4.23 3.54 -19.27
N LEU A 6 -3.50 4.51 -18.71
CA LEU A 6 -3.34 4.75 -17.28
C LEU A 6 -4.30 5.83 -16.76
N SER A 7 -5.60 5.64 -16.93
CA SER A 7 -6.52 6.56 -16.29
C SER A 7 -6.43 6.43 -14.76
N PRO A 8 -6.60 7.55 -14.01
CA PRO A 8 -6.49 7.54 -12.55
C PRO A 8 -7.50 6.60 -11.87
N TRP A 9 -8.57 6.23 -12.57
CA TRP A 9 -9.59 5.30 -12.08
C TRP A 9 -9.02 3.90 -11.81
N TRP A 10 -8.09 3.38 -12.62
CA TRP A 10 -7.54 2.03 -12.41
C TRP A 10 -6.68 1.95 -11.14
N GLY A 11 -5.86 2.97 -10.87
CA GLY A 11 -5.10 3.06 -9.63
C GLY A 11 -6.02 3.22 -8.42
N GLY A 12 -7.09 4.00 -8.55
CA GLY A 12 -8.12 4.16 -7.52
C GLY A 12 -8.87 2.85 -7.21
N VAL A 13 -9.26 2.09 -8.24
CA VAL A 13 -9.93 0.79 -8.07
C VAL A 13 -9.00 -0.22 -7.41
N PHE A 14 -7.75 -0.34 -7.87
CA PHE A 14 -6.79 -1.26 -7.28
C PHE A 14 -6.51 -0.91 -5.81
N SER A 15 -6.19 0.35 -5.51
CA SER A 15 -5.92 0.79 -4.13
C SER A 15 -7.14 0.62 -3.23
N GLY A 16 -8.34 0.97 -3.70
CA GLY A 16 -9.59 0.78 -2.97
C GLY A 16 -9.82 -0.69 -2.58
N LEU A 17 -9.64 -1.62 -3.53
CA LEU A 17 -9.73 -3.05 -3.26
C LEU A 17 -8.63 -3.54 -2.30
N LEU A 18 -7.39 -3.07 -2.48
CA LEU A 18 -6.24 -3.44 -1.66
C LEU A 18 -6.43 -3.04 -0.18
N PHE A 19 -6.95 -1.83 0.08
CA PHE A 19 -7.23 -1.35 1.42
C PHE A 19 -8.51 -1.94 2.01
N ALA A 20 -9.54 -2.21 1.20
CA ALA A 20 -10.72 -2.94 1.65
C ALA A 20 -10.35 -4.37 2.10
N LEU A 21 -9.48 -5.05 1.34
CA LEU A 21 -8.92 -6.35 1.72
C LEU A 21 -8.10 -6.25 3.00
N HIS A 22 -7.26 -5.23 3.14
CA HIS A 22 -6.47 -4.99 4.36
C HIS A 22 -7.37 -4.84 5.59
N GLY A 23 -8.44 -4.05 5.47
CA GLY A 23 -9.43 -3.85 6.52
C GLY A 23 -10.20 -5.13 6.88
N ALA A 24 -10.63 -5.91 5.88
CA ALA A 24 -11.32 -7.18 6.12
C ALA A 24 -10.43 -8.19 6.88
N LEU A 25 -9.16 -8.29 6.50
CA LEU A 25 -8.19 -9.16 7.18
C LEU A 25 -7.86 -8.67 8.60
N PHE A 26 -7.75 -7.35 8.79
CA PHE A 26 -7.56 -6.75 10.12
C PHE A 26 -8.76 -7.03 11.04
N LEU A 27 -9.99 -6.83 10.55
CA LEU A 27 -11.21 -7.14 11.31
C LEU A 27 -11.28 -8.62 11.68
N ALA A 28 -10.96 -9.53 10.77
CA ALA A 28 -10.90 -10.96 11.07
C ALA A 28 -9.89 -11.32 12.19
N LEU A 29 -8.83 -10.52 12.37
CA LEU A 29 -7.85 -10.70 13.45
C LEU A 29 -8.33 -10.13 14.78
N LYS A 30 -8.97 -8.96 14.76
CA LYS A 30 -9.31 -8.18 15.95
C LYS A 30 -10.72 -8.41 16.50
N THR A 31 -11.62 -9.02 15.74
CA THR A 31 -13.00 -9.25 16.18
C THR A 31 -13.24 -10.69 16.63
N GLY A 32 -14.20 -10.88 17.53
CA GLY A 32 -14.75 -12.19 17.89
C GLY A 32 -15.82 -12.67 16.90
N GLU A 33 -16.28 -13.91 17.06
CA GLU A 33 -17.45 -14.41 16.31
C GLU A 33 -18.73 -13.67 16.75
N PRO A 34 -19.72 -13.50 15.85
CA PRO A 34 -19.76 -13.97 14.45
C PRO A 34 -19.10 -13.03 13.43
N LEU A 35 -18.53 -11.90 13.88
CA LEU A 35 -18.01 -10.88 12.98
C LEU A 35 -16.70 -11.31 12.31
N ALA A 36 -15.86 -12.07 13.02
CA ALA A 36 -14.58 -12.56 12.51
C ALA A 36 -14.75 -13.43 11.26
N SER A 37 -15.67 -14.40 11.28
CA SER A 37 -15.96 -15.27 10.13
C SER A 37 -16.55 -14.49 8.94
N ARG A 38 -17.42 -13.51 9.19
CA ARG A 38 -17.95 -12.61 8.14
C ARG A 38 -16.86 -11.77 7.49
N ALA A 39 -15.97 -11.19 8.30
CA ALA A 39 -14.84 -10.40 7.82
C ALA A 39 -13.86 -11.25 7.00
N LEU A 40 -13.57 -12.48 7.45
CA LEU A 40 -12.75 -13.42 6.70
C LEU A 40 -13.42 -13.84 5.38
N GLY A 41 -14.73 -14.09 5.39
CA GLY A 41 -15.52 -14.36 4.19
C GLY A 41 -15.46 -13.21 3.17
N ALA A 42 -15.56 -11.96 3.63
CA ALA A 42 -15.35 -10.79 2.79
C ALA A 42 -13.92 -10.73 2.24
N GLY A 43 -12.90 -10.94 3.07
CA GLY A 43 -11.50 -10.99 2.65
C GLY A 43 -11.24 -12.04 1.58
N ARG A 44 -11.81 -13.25 1.72
CA ARG A 44 -11.71 -14.33 0.72
C ARG A 44 -12.33 -13.98 -0.63
N ARG A 45 -13.41 -13.20 -0.64
CA ARG A 45 -14.06 -12.72 -1.87
C ARG A 45 -13.28 -11.56 -2.50
N LEU A 46 -12.76 -10.65 -1.68
CA LEU A 46 -11.99 -9.48 -2.14
C LEU A 46 -10.58 -9.86 -2.64
N ALA A 47 -9.95 -10.89 -2.09
CA ALA A 47 -8.60 -11.30 -2.46
C ALA A 47 -8.41 -11.56 -3.97
N PRO A 48 -9.20 -12.43 -4.65
CA PRO A 48 -9.04 -12.63 -6.09
C PRO A 48 -9.34 -11.38 -6.91
N LEU A 49 -10.31 -10.55 -6.48
CA LEU A 49 -10.62 -9.27 -7.14
C LEU A 49 -9.44 -8.29 -7.05
N THR A 50 -8.78 -8.25 -5.89
CA THR A 50 -7.62 -7.39 -5.65
C THR A 50 -6.41 -7.87 -6.46
N VAL A 51 -6.18 -9.20 -6.54
CA VAL A 51 -5.15 -9.79 -7.41
C VAL A 51 -5.40 -9.43 -8.86
N LEU A 52 -6.63 -9.59 -9.35
CA LEU A 52 -6.99 -9.26 -10.73
C LEU A 52 -6.80 -7.77 -11.03
N ALA A 53 -7.30 -6.89 -10.16
CA ALA A 53 -7.11 -5.45 -10.29
C ALA A 53 -5.63 -5.06 -10.27
N GLY A 54 -4.83 -5.70 -9.40
CA GLY A 54 -3.39 -5.51 -9.33
C GLY A 54 -2.66 -5.98 -10.60
N ALA A 55 -3.06 -7.13 -11.16
CA ALA A 55 -2.52 -7.63 -12.42
C ALA A 55 -2.86 -6.72 -13.60
N VAL A 56 -4.10 -6.23 -13.68
CA VAL A 56 -4.51 -5.24 -14.68
C VAL A 56 -3.72 -3.95 -14.52
N TYR A 57 -3.61 -3.42 -13.30
CA TYR A 57 -2.86 -2.20 -13.02
C TYR A 57 -1.37 -2.35 -13.37
N ALA A 58 -0.75 -3.48 -13.02
CA ALA A 58 0.63 -3.78 -13.35
C ALA A 58 0.84 -3.95 -14.86
N LEU A 59 -0.09 -4.61 -15.57
CA LEU A 59 -0.04 -4.76 -17.02
C LEU A 59 -0.17 -3.40 -17.72
N MET A 60 -1.14 -2.57 -17.32
CA MET A 60 -1.28 -1.22 -17.85
C MET A 60 -0.03 -0.38 -17.57
N GLY A 61 0.52 -0.52 -16.36
CA GLY A 61 1.82 0.04 -16.01
C GLY A 61 2.88 -0.39 -17.01
N TYR A 62 3.08 -1.70 -17.18
CA TYR A 62 4.07 -2.26 -18.11
C TYR A 62 3.92 -1.77 -19.55
N LEU A 63 2.68 -1.64 -20.05
CA LEU A 63 2.44 -1.14 -21.40
C LEU A 63 2.82 0.35 -21.58
N VAL A 64 2.82 1.12 -20.49
CA VAL A 64 3.30 2.52 -20.49
C VAL A 64 4.74 2.64 -20.01
N VAL A 65 5.30 1.61 -19.38
CA VAL A 65 6.66 1.58 -18.85
C VAL A 65 7.77 1.83 -19.88
N PRO A 66 7.64 1.55 -21.20
CA PRO A 66 8.60 2.04 -22.20
C PRO A 66 8.73 3.57 -22.23
N VAL A 67 7.68 4.29 -21.85
CA VAL A 67 7.69 5.75 -21.62
C VAL A 67 8.26 6.09 -20.23
N LEU A 68 7.97 5.27 -19.20
CA LEU A 68 8.50 5.47 -17.83
C LEU A 68 9.97 5.08 -17.61
N HIS A 69 10.56 4.18 -18.41
CA HIS A 69 12.01 3.87 -18.35
C HIS A 69 12.87 5.09 -18.69
N ARG A 70 12.29 6.13 -19.29
CA ARG A 70 12.95 7.43 -19.51
C ARG A 70 12.82 8.37 -18.31
N LEU A 71 12.09 7.97 -17.26
CA LEU A 71 11.71 8.80 -16.10
C LEU A 71 12.48 8.52 -14.81
N GLY A 72 13.16 7.37 -14.64
CA GLY A 72 13.90 7.11 -13.40
C GLY A 72 14.68 5.79 -13.41
N PRO A 73 15.33 5.43 -12.28
CA PRO A 73 15.98 4.15 -12.07
C PRO A 73 15.01 2.98 -12.25
N ASP A 74 15.54 1.85 -12.74
CA ASP A 74 14.79 0.59 -12.78
C ASP A 74 14.49 0.12 -11.34
N PRO A 75 13.22 -0.08 -10.95
CA PRO A 75 12.85 -0.63 -9.65
C PRO A 75 13.26 -2.10 -9.46
N GLY A 76 13.79 -2.77 -10.48
CA GLY A 76 14.37 -4.10 -10.41
C GLY A 76 13.34 -5.14 -9.97
N SER A 77 13.64 -5.92 -8.93
CA SER A 77 12.77 -7.01 -8.46
C SER A 77 11.63 -6.58 -7.53
N ILE A 78 11.58 -5.32 -7.09
CA ILE A 78 10.56 -4.83 -6.13
C ILE A 78 9.12 -5.05 -6.61
N PRO A 79 8.75 -4.74 -7.88
CA PRO A 79 7.38 -4.93 -8.36
C PRO A 79 6.99 -6.41 -8.43
N ILE A 80 7.96 -7.28 -8.75
CA ILE A 80 7.77 -8.74 -8.78
C ILE A 80 7.48 -9.24 -7.36
N LEU A 81 8.25 -8.79 -6.37
CA LEU A 81 8.01 -9.13 -4.97
C LEU A 81 6.64 -8.62 -4.49
N ALA A 82 6.20 -7.43 -4.92
CA ALA A 82 4.86 -6.91 -4.60
C ALA A 82 3.75 -7.81 -5.16
N ALA A 83 3.89 -8.25 -6.41
CA ALA A 83 2.94 -9.14 -7.08
C ALA A 83 2.91 -10.53 -6.41
N LEU A 84 4.08 -11.10 -6.11
CA LEU A 84 4.19 -12.37 -5.39
C LEU A 84 3.57 -12.29 -3.99
N SER A 85 3.81 -11.19 -3.27
CA SER A 85 3.19 -10.93 -1.97
C SER A 85 1.66 -10.89 -2.08
N LEU A 86 1.12 -10.23 -3.11
CA LEU A 86 -0.33 -10.11 -3.33
C LEU A 86 -0.97 -11.47 -3.69
N LEU A 87 -0.28 -12.27 -4.51
CA LEU A 87 -0.70 -13.66 -4.78
C LEU A 87 -0.67 -14.50 -3.50
N GLY A 88 0.33 -14.29 -2.65
CA GLY A 88 0.42 -14.88 -1.32
C GLY A 88 -0.79 -14.56 -0.45
N VAL A 89 -1.30 -13.32 -0.47
CA VAL A 89 -2.54 -12.93 0.25
C VAL A 89 -3.71 -13.81 -0.16
N TRP A 90 -3.89 -14.05 -1.46
CA TRP A 90 -5.00 -14.86 -1.96
C TRP A 90 -4.92 -16.32 -1.48
N ALA A 91 -3.73 -16.92 -1.54
CA ALA A 91 -3.51 -18.27 -1.03
C ALA A 91 -3.75 -18.36 0.49
N LEU A 92 -3.21 -17.41 1.26
CA LEU A 92 -3.33 -17.38 2.72
C LEU A 92 -4.75 -17.08 3.20
N ALA A 93 -5.49 -16.23 2.47
CA ALA A 93 -6.91 -15.98 2.74
C ALA A 93 -7.75 -17.24 2.51
N ARG A 94 -7.46 -18.03 1.47
CA ARG A 94 -8.13 -19.33 1.22
C ARG A 94 -7.82 -20.38 2.27
N GLN A 95 -6.61 -20.38 2.82
CA GLN A 95 -6.19 -21.25 3.92
C GLN A 95 -6.72 -20.78 5.29
N GLU A 96 -7.52 -19.72 5.35
CA GLU A 96 -8.07 -19.17 6.60
C GLU A 96 -6.97 -18.77 7.62
N ARG A 97 -5.85 -18.24 7.11
CA ARG A 97 -4.72 -17.74 7.91
C ARG A 97 -4.68 -16.20 7.88
N PRO A 98 -5.65 -15.49 8.51
CA PRO A 98 -5.80 -14.04 8.36
C PRO A 98 -4.58 -13.25 8.83
N GLY A 99 -3.80 -13.76 9.80
CA GLY A 99 -2.59 -13.11 10.30
C GLY A 99 -1.51 -12.98 9.23
N TRP A 100 -1.21 -14.10 8.57
CA TRP A 100 -0.24 -14.14 7.49
C TRP A 100 -0.74 -13.42 6.25
N ALA A 101 -2.03 -13.55 5.93
CA ALA A 101 -2.65 -12.82 4.82
C ALA A 101 -2.57 -11.30 5.05
N PHE A 102 -2.81 -10.82 6.28
CA PHE A 102 -2.70 -9.41 6.64
C PHE A 102 -1.26 -8.89 6.48
N ALA A 103 -0.28 -9.63 6.99
CA ALA A 103 1.13 -9.27 6.86
C ALA A 103 1.58 -9.23 5.39
N ALA A 104 1.21 -10.23 4.58
CA ALA A 104 1.49 -10.24 3.15
C ALA A 104 0.81 -9.06 2.42
N ASN A 105 -0.41 -8.69 2.80
CA ASN A 105 -1.10 -7.56 2.20
C ASN A 105 -0.42 -6.23 2.57
N GLY A 106 0.04 -6.08 3.82
CA GLY A 106 0.85 -4.95 4.25
C GLY A 106 2.17 -4.85 3.48
N LEU A 107 2.83 -5.99 3.25
CA LEU A 107 4.06 -6.05 2.45
C LEU A 107 3.80 -5.65 0.99
N THR A 108 2.69 -6.09 0.39
CA THR A 108 2.28 -5.63 -0.95
C THR A 108 2.13 -4.11 -1.00
N ILE A 109 1.45 -3.50 -0.02
CA ILE A 109 1.28 -2.04 0.04
C ILE A 109 2.65 -1.35 0.06
N VAL A 110 3.55 -1.76 0.95
CA VAL A 110 4.90 -1.18 1.06
C VAL A 110 5.69 -1.33 -0.24
N LEU A 111 5.74 -2.53 -0.82
CA LEU A 111 6.51 -2.80 -2.04
C LEU A 111 5.93 -2.07 -3.27
N SER A 112 4.60 -1.99 -3.39
CA SER A 112 3.95 -1.21 -4.44
C SER A 112 4.24 0.28 -4.29
N THR A 113 4.20 0.83 -3.08
CA THR A 113 4.57 2.23 -2.83
C THR A 113 6.05 2.47 -3.18
N LEU A 114 6.97 1.61 -2.73
CA LEU A 114 8.39 1.71 -3.06
C LEU A 114 8.65 1.67 -4.56
N THR A 115 7.97 0.77 -5.29
CA THR A 115 8.05 0.67 -6.75
C THR A 115 7.77 2.02 -7.42
N ILE A 116 6.68 2.69 -7.00
CA ILE A 116 6.29 3.99 -7.56
C ILE A 116 7.38 5.03 -7.28
N PHE A 117 7.86 5.14 -6.04
CA PHE A 117 8.85 6.15 -5.68
C PHE A 117 10.21 5.91 -6.36
N VAL A 118 10.66 4.67 -6.50
CA VAL A 118 11.91 4.35 -7.22
C VAL A 118 11.78 4.70 -8.70
N LEU A 119 10.66 4.33 -9.33
CA LEU A 119 10.40 4.62 -10.74
C LEU A 119 10.34 6.13 -11.04
N LEU A 120 9.86 6.93 -10.08
CA LEU A 120 9.74 8.38 -10.24
C LEU A 120 11.05 9.12 -9.93
N TYR A 121 11.93 8.58 -9.08
CA TYR A 121 13.15 9.26 -8.65
C TYR A 121 14.01 9.75 -9.84
N PRO A 122 14.55 10.99 -9.85
CA PRO A 122 14.50 12.03 -8.81
C PRO A 122 13.31 12.98 -8.90
N ARG A 123 12.32 12.67 -9.76
CA ARG A 123 11.09 13.44 -9.89
C ARG A 123 10.10 13.03 -8.80
N VAL A 124 9.30 13.99 -8.35
CA VAL A 124 8.15 13.76 -7.46
C VAL A 124 6.83 13.92 -8.21
N MET A 125 6.82 14.74 -9.26
CA MET A 125 5.68 14.93 -10.14
C MET A 125 6.16 15.23 -11.56
N VAL A 126 5.69 14.44 -12.53
CA VAL A 126 6.03 14.61 -13.95
C VAL A 126 5.02 15.56 -14.59
N SER A 127 5.51 16.60 -15.27
CA SER A 127 4.63 17.51 -16.01
C SER A 127 4.16 16.87 -17.32
N SER A 128 2.86 16.95 -17.61
CA SER A 128 2.27 16.49 -18.87
C SER A 128 2.43 17.49 -20.02
N LEU A 129 2.69 18.76 -19.72
CA LEU A 129 2.77 19.84 -20.72
C LEU A 129 4.21 20.12 -21.16
N ASN A 130 5.15 20.13 -20.21
CA ASN A 130 6.55 20.38 -20.51
C ASN A 130 7.46 19.60 -19.54
N PRO A 131 8.20 18.59 -20.02
CA PRO A 131 9.09 17.79 -19.19
C PRO A 131 10.10 18.60 -18.36
N ALA A 132 10.55 19.76 -18.85
CA ALA A 132 11.48 20.66 -18.15
C ALA A 132 10.88 21.34 -16.91
N ARG A 133 9.55 21.37 -16.78
CA ARG A 133 8.83 21.90 -15.62
C ARG A 133 8.36 20.81 -14.65
N SER A 134 8.99 19.63 -14.71
CA SER A 134 8.70 18.57 -13.73
C SER A 134 9.22 18.96 -12.35
N LEU A 135 8.50 18.56 -11.30
CA LEU A 135 8.95 18.73 -9.93
C LEU A 135 9.93 17.62 -9.58
N THR A 136 11.11 18.02 -9.13
CA THR A 136 12.21 17.15 -8.67
C THR A 136 12.48 17.42 -7.19
N ILE A 137 13.20 16.49 -6.56
CA ILE A 137 13.66 16.67 -5.18
C ILE A 137 14.50 17.94 -4.98
N THR A 138 15.13 18.46 -6.03
CA THR A 138 15.99 19.64 -5.95
C THR A 138 15.24 20.96 -6.11
N ASN A 139 14.17 20.99 -6.93
CA ASN A 139 13.39 22.22 -7.16
C ASN A 139 12.14 22.34 -6.27
N ALA A 140 11.67 21.23 -5.70
CA ALA A 140 10.49 21.19 -4.83
C ALA A 140 10.84 21.09 -3.33
N ALA A 141 12.14 20.98 -2.99
CA ALA A 141 12.59 20.92 -1.62
C ALA A 141 12.50 22.29 -0.92
N SER A 142 12.30 22.23 0.40
CA SER A 142 12.48 23.39 1.28
C SER A 142 13.96 23.78 1.41
N ASN A 143 14.23 24.94 2.00
CA ASN A 143 15.61 25.36 2.25
C ASN A 143 16.34 24.37 3.21
N PRO A 144 17.70 24.33 3.18
CA PRO A 144 18.47 23.36 3.97
C PRO A 144 18.25 23.43 5.48
N TYR A 145 17.99 24.64 6.01
CA TYR A 145 17.75 24.82 7.44
C TYR A 145 16.44 24.15 7.87
N SER A 146 15.34 24.45 7.18
CA SER A 146 14.04 23.84 7.44
C SER A 146 14.08 22.33 7.26
N LEU A 147 14.76 21.83 6.22
CA LEU A 147 14.96 20.39 6.04
C LEU A 147 15.70 19.77 7.22
N LYS A 148 16.80 20.37 7.68
CA LYS A 148 17.57 19.87 8.83
C LYS A 148 16.71 19.81 10.10
N VAL A 149 15.94 20.85 10.37
CA VAL A 149 15.03 20.89 11.54
C VAL A 149 13.97 19.78 11.43
N MET A 150 13.30 19.66 10.28
CA MET A 150 12.28 18.62 10.07
C MET A 150 12.86 17.20 10.13
N SER A 151 14.10 16.99 9.66
CA SER A 151 14.78 15.70 9.80
C SER A 151 15.06 15.33 11.26
N ILE A 152 15.53 16.29 12.07
CA ILE A 152 15.75 16.06 13.51
C ILE A 152 14.42 15.70 14.19
N VAL A 153 13.36 16.47 13.89
CA VAL A 153 12.01 16.20 14.41
C VAL A 153 11.52 14.81 13.99
N ALA A 154 11.68 14.44 12.72
CA ALA A 154 11.28 13.12 12.22
C ALA A 154 12.05 11.99 12.92
N VAL A 155 13.37 12.11 13.08
CA VAL A 155 14.20 11.10 13.75
C VAL A 155 13.81 10.89 15.21
N VAL A 156 13.27 11.91 15.90
CA VAL A 156 12.81 11.79 17.29
C VAL A 156 11.35 11.33 17.36
N LEU A 157 10.45 11.95 16.60
CA LEU A 157 9.01 11.71 16.71
C LEU A 157 8.56 10.43 16.04
N VAL A 158 9.13 10.04 14.90
CA VAL A 158 8.75 8.79 14.20
C VAL A 158 8.95 7.56 15.09
N PRO A 159 10.12 7.32 15.72
CA PRO A 159 10.28 6.16 16.59
C PRO A 159 9.40 6.24 17.83
N LEU A 160 9.16 7.43 18.40
CA LEU A 160 8.25 7.62 19.52
C LEU A 160 6.82 7.19 19.16
N VAL A 161 6.31 7.66 18.02
CA VAL A 161 4.97 7.31 17.52
C VAL A 161 4.88 5.82 17.24
N LEU A 162 5.90 5.22 16.62
CA LEU A 162 5.94 3.77 16.37
C LEU A 162 5.97 2.95 17.66
N ALA A 163 6.73 3.38 18.67
CA ALA A 163 6.77 2.73 19.97
C ALA A 163 5.40 2.77 20.67
N TYR A 164 4.74 3.93 20.65
CA TYR A 164 3.40 4.08 21.20
C TYR A 164 2.36 3.22 20.44
N GLN A 165 2.44 3.20 19.10
CA GLN A 165 1.55 2.38 18.27
C GLN A 165 1.76 0.88 18.54
N ALA A 166 3.02 0.45 18.67
CA ALA A 166 3.36 -0.94 18.99
C ALA A 166 2.89 -1.33 20.40
N TRP A 167 3.11 -0.47 21.40
CA TRP A 167 2.61 -0.65 22.76
C TRP A 167 1.08 -0.77 22.79
N THR A 168 0.40 0.15 22.13
CA THR A 168 -1.07 0.15 22.02
C THR A 168 -1.57 -1.13 21.35
N TYR A 169 -0.95 -1.54 20.24
CA TYR A 169 -1.31 -2.78 19.56
C TYR A 169 -1.09 -4.03 20.43
N TRP A 170 -0.01 -4.05 21.21
CA TRP A 170 0.31 -5.12 22.15
C TRP A 170 -0.69 -5.17 23.31
N MET A 171 -1.01 -4.01 23.90
CA MET A 171 -1.98 -3.88 24.98
C MET A 171 -3.37 -4.38 24.55
N PHE A 172 -3.81 -3.97 23.36
CA PHE A 172 -5.11 -4.36 22.78
C PHE A 172 -5.00 -5.57 21.84
N ARG A 173 -4.13 -6.53 22.13
CA ARG A 173 -3.93 -7.70 21.25
C ARG A 173 -5.11 -8.68 21.24
N ARG A 174 -5.95 -8.66 22.28
CA ARG A 174 -7.10 -9.56 22.40
C ARG A 174 -8.19 -9.18 21.39
N ARG A 175 -9.01 -10.16 21.03
CA ARG A 175 -10.18 -9.94 20.17
C ARG A 175 -11.27 -9.25 20.98
N VAL A 176 -11.95 -8.28 20.36
CA VAL A 176 -13.12 -7.60 20.94
C VAL A 176 -14.34 -8.49 20.79
N ARG A 177 -15.07 -8.76 21.88
CA ARG A 177 -16.31 -9.56 21.89
C ARG A 177 -17.53 -8.71 22.29
N PRO A 178 -18.73 -9.05 21.80
CA PRO A 178 -19.96 -8.36 22.20
C PRO A 178 -20.22 -8.38 23.71
N ASP A 179 -19.89 -9.49 24.38
CA ASP A 179 -20.13 -9.69 25.81
C ASP A 179 -19.27 -8.80 26.71
N GLU A 180 -18.24 -8.15 26.15
CA GLU A 180 -17.35 -7.21 26.86
C GLU A 180 -17.86 -5.76 26.77
N LEU A 181 -18.93 -5.50 26.03
CA LEU A 181 -19.54 -4.17 25.88
C LEU A 181 -20.57 -3.96 27.00
N HIS A 182 -20.12 -3.43 28.13
CA HIS A 182 -21.01 -2.90 29.16
C HIS A 182 -21.60 -1.56 28.67
N TYR A 183 -22.83 -1.60 28.17
CA TYR A 183 -23.70 -0.42 28.03
C TYR A 183 -24.78 -0.47 29.10
#